data_AF-A0A8H7TMV0-F1
#
_entry.id   AF-A0A8H7TMV0-F1
#
_cell.length_a   1.000
_cell.length_b   1.000
_cell.length_c   1.000
_cell.angle_alpha   90.00
_cell.angle_beta   90.00
_cell.angle_gamma   90.00
#
_symmetry.space_group_name_H-M   'P 1'
#
loop_
_entity.id
_entity.type
_entity.pdbx_description
1 polymer ?
#
loop_
_entity_poly.entity_id
_entity_poly.type
_entity_poly.pdbx_seq_one_letter_code
_entity_poly.pdbx_strand_id
1 'polypeptide(L)'
;MHHAPLAIKAGVPREAMDALKSDTLSQRSGRPSYFTEKQWAVVVLTDEMTRDVQVKDETMEWIKGLMSDRDLVETVSVIASYNCVSRFLVALDVGERNHTTPESIS
;
A
#
# COMPACT_ATOMS: atom_id res chain seq x y z
N MET A 1 0.63 7.28 -10.53
CA MET A 1 1.38 6.37 -9.64
C MET A 1 2.86 6.36 -10.06
N HIS A 2 3.74 7.15 -9.43
CA HIS A 2 5.15 7.30 -9.85
C HIS A 2 6.02 6.05 -9.59
N HIS A 3 5.64 5.19 -8.63
CA HIS A 3 6.40 3.98 -8.28
C HIS A 3 5.99 2.71 -9.03
N ALA A 4 4.82 2.69 -9.68
CA ALA A 4 4.35 1.50 -10.41
C ALA A 4 5.32 1.01 -11.50
N PRO A 5 5.92 1.88 -12.33
CA PRO A 5 6.86 1.44 -13.36
C PRO A 5 8.12 0.78 -12.77
N LEU A 6 8.56 1.24 -11.59
CA LEU A 6 9.71 0.67 -10.89
C LEU A 6 9.39 -0.74 -10.35
N ALA A 7 8.20 -0.92 -9.77
CA ALA A 7 7.74 -2.24 -9.31
C ALA A 7 7.64 -3.24 -10.47
N ILE A 8 7.07 -2.82 -11.61
CA ILE A 8 6.98 -3.65 -12.81
C ILE A 8 8.38 -4.02 -13.33
N LYS A 9 9.29 -3.04 -13.39
CA LYS A 9 10.69 -3.28 -13.79
C LYS A 9 11.43 -4.24 -12.84
N ALA A 10 11.03 -4.27 -11.57
CA ALA A 10 11.55 -5.20 -10.57
C ALA A 10 10.89 -6.60 -10.60
N GLY A 11 9.96 -6.85 -11.53
CA GLY A 11 9.32 -8.15 -11.75
C GLY A 11 7.95 -8.32 -11.11
N VAL A 12 7.34 -7.25 -10.55
CA VAL A 12 5.94 -7.31 -10.10
C VAL A 12 5.01 -7.35 -11.32
N PRO A 13 4.09 -8.32 -11.43
CA PRO A 13 3.15 -8.38 -12.55
C PRO A 13 2.29 -7.11 -12.66
N ARG A 14 1.92 -6.74 -13.89
CA ARG A 14 1.06 -5.56 -14.11
C ARG A 14 -0.31 -5.76 -13.47
N GLU A 15 -0.83 -6.97 -13.56
CA GLU A 15 -2.08 -7.42 -12.96
C GLU A 15 -2.06 -7.24 -11.44
N ALA A 16 -0.89 -7.43 -10.81
CA ALA A 16 -0.72 -7.16 -9.40
C ALA A 16 -0.83 -5.68 -9.07
N MET A 17 -0.23 -4.81 -9.90
CA MET A 17 -0.36 -3.36 -9.75
C MET A 17 -1.79 -2.86 -10.00
N ASP A 18 -2.51 -3.49 -10.92
CA ASP A 18 -3.91 -3.15 -11.19
C ASP A 18 -4.83 -3.58 -10.05
N ALA A 19 -4.55 -4.72 -9.41
CA ALA A 19 -5.25 -5.16 -8.21
C ALA A 19 -5.19 -4.14 -7.07
N LEU A 20 -4.03 -3.50 -6.89
CA LEU A 20 -3.79 -2.49 -5.86
C LEU A 20 -4.50 -1.16 -6.12
N LYS A 21 -5.21 -1.00 -7.25
CA LYS A 21 -6.05 0.17 -7.52
C LYS A 21 -7.48 0.01 -7.03
N SER A 22 -7.83 -1.17 -6.49
CA SER A 22 -9.15 -1.42 -5.89
C SER A 22 -9.40 -0.48 -4.71
N ASP A 23 -10.63 0.01 -4.57
CA ASP A 23 -11.06 0.81 -3.42
C ASP A 23 -11.14 -0.01 -2.12
N THR A 24 -11.10 -1.34 -2.23
CA THR A 24 -11.18 -2.27 -1.09
C THR A 24 -10.00 -3.22 -1.12
N LEU A 25 -8.98 -2.93 -0.30
CA LEU A 25 -7.78 -3.77 -0.12
C LEU A 25 -7.65 -4.31 1.31
N SER A 26 -8.34 -3.71 2.28
CA SER A 26 -8.30 -3.99 3.72
C SER A 26 -9.01 -5.28 4.15
N GLN A 27 -8.99 -6.31 3.30
CA GLN A 27 -9.52 -7.64 3.61
C GLN A 27 -8.41 -8.69 3.57
N ARG A 28 -8.27 -9.43 4.66
CA ARG A 28 -7.38 -10.59 4.72
C ARG A 28 -7.78 -11.67 3.70
N SER A 29 -9.08 -11.87 3.51
CA SER A 29 -9.65 -12.72 2.46
C SER A 29 -9.48 -12.09 1.08
N GLY A 30 -9.44 -12.91 0.04
CA GLY A 30 -9.37 -12.40 -1.34
C GLY A 30 -7.96 -12.06 -1.82
N ARG A 31 -6.91 -12.56 -1.14
CA ARG A 31 -5.52 -12.46 -1.61
C ARG A 31 -5.42 -12.92 -3.06
N PRO A 32 -5.00 -12.05 -3.99
CA PRO A 32 -4.76 -12.48 -5.34
C PRO A 32 -3.55 -13.42 -5.47
N SER A 33 -3.57 -14.30 -6.47
CA SER A 33 -2.55 -15.35 -6.66
C SER A 33 -1.14 -14.82 -6.91
N TYR A 34 -1.00 -13.58 -7.40
CA TYR A 34 0.28 -12.93 -7.67
C TYR A 34 0.99 -12.35 -6.44
N PHE A 35 0.33 -12.28 -5.28
CA PHE A 35 0.97 -11.85 -4.03
C PHE A 35 1.24 -13.06 -3.14
N THR A 36 2.41 -13.15 -2.51
CA THR A 36 2.61 -14.06 -1.38
C THR A 36 1.75 -13.63 -0.18
N GLU A 37 1.57 -14.51 0.80
CA GLU A 37 0.82 -14.16 2.01
C GLU A 37 1.43 -12.96 2.73
N LYS A 38 2.77 -12.93 2.89
CA LYS A 38 3.50 -11.81 3.49
C LYS A 38 3.29 -10.50 2.70
N GLN A 39 3.31 -10.55 1.37
CA GLN A 39 3.05 -9.36 0.55
C GLN A 39 1.61 -8.85 0.70
N TRP A 40 0.62 -9.74 0.71
CA TRP A 40 -0.78 -9.34 0.90
C TRP A 40 -1.04 -8.76 2.29
N ALA A 41 -0.41 -9.30 3.33
CA ALA A 41 -0.49 -8.75 4.68
C ALA A 41 0.06 -7.32 4.74
N VAL A 42 1.14 -7.02 4.03
CA VAL A 42 1.68 -5.65 3.90
C VAL A 42 0.72 -4.74 3.13
N VAL A 43 0.04 -5.24 2.09
CA VAL A 43 -1.00 -4.48 1.37
C VAL A 43 -2.14 -4.10 2.30
N VAL A 44 -2.69 -5.06 3.06
CA VAL A 44 -3.77 -4.82 4.03
C VAL A 44 -3.33 -3.83 5.11
N LEU A 45 -2.12 -4.00 5.67
CA LEU A 45 -1.55 -3.06 6.64
C LEU A 45 -1.45 -1.64 6.08
N THR A 46 -0.95 -1.53 4.85
CA THR A 46 -0.78 -0.24 4.16
C THR A 46 -2.13 0.44 3.98
N ASP A 47 -3.16 -0.30 3.59
CA ASP A 47 -4.51 0.23 3.40
C ASP A 47 -5.11 0.76 4.73
N GLU A 48 -5.05 -0.05 5.79
CA GLU A 48 -5.56 0.34 7.12
C GLU A 48 -4.81 1.54 7.71
N MET A 49 -3.47 1.55 7.65
CA MET A 49 -2.65 2.68 8.12
C MET A 49 -2.89 3.98 7.32
N THR A 50 -3.33 3.87 6.07
CA THR A 50 -3.50 5.03 5.16
C THR A 50 -4.90 5.59 5.21
N ARG A 51 -5.92 4.73 5.20
CA ARG A 51 -7.33 5.13 5.14
C ARG A 51 -7.94 5.31 6.53
N ASP A 52 -7.68 4.37 7.42
CA ASP A 52 -8.37 4.29 8.71
C ASP A 52 -7.50 4.79 9.88
N VAL A 53 -6.18 4.93 9.66
CA VAL A 53 -5.13 5.29 10.64
C VAL A 53 -4.92 4.22 11.71
N GLN A 54 -6.01 3.63 12.22
CA GLN A 54 -6.00 2.52 13.16
C GLN A 54 -5.94 1.19 12.41
N VAL A 55 -4.96 0.37 12.76
CA VAL A 55 -4.80 -1.00 12.26
C VAL A 55 -5.62 -1.93 13.15
N LYS A 56 -6.34 -2.89 12.55
CA LYS A 56 -7.12 -3.88 13.32
C LYS A 56 -6.17 -4.84 14.05
N ASP A 57 -6.59 -5.30 15.24
CA ASP A 57 -5.80 -6.24 16.03
C ASP A 57 -5.53 -7.54 15.26
N GLU A 58 -6.53 -8.06 14.54
CA GLU A 58 -6.40 -9.25 13.70
C GLU A 58 -5.37 -9.10 12.56
N THR A 59 -5.23 -7.88 12.00
CA THR A 59 -4.22 -7.57 10.99
C THR A 59 -2.82 -7.56 11.63
N MET A 60 -2.69 -6.94 12.81
CA MET A 60 -1.42 -6.91 13.53
C MET A 60 -0.96 -8.30 13.99
N GLU A 61 -1.87 -9.13 14.50
CA GLU A 61 -1.58 -10.53 14.87
C GLU A 61 -1.15 -11.35 13.66
N TRP A 62 -1.85 -11.21 12.54
CA TRP A 62 -1.50 -11.92 11.31
C TRP A 62 -0.09 -11.57 10.82
N ILE A 63 0.27 -10.29 10.85
CA ILE A 63 1.58 -9.83 10.38
C ILE A 63 2.71 -10.29 11.30
N LYS A 64 2.51 -10.27 12.62
CA LYS A 64 3.49 -10.82 13.58
C LYS A 64 3.76 -12.31 13.36
N GLY A 65 2.80 -13.05 12.79
CA GLY A 65 3.01 -14.44 12.37
C GLY A 65 3.85 -14.61 11.10
N LEU A 66 4.06 -13.55 10.32
CA LEU A 66 4.70 -13.58 9.00
C LEU A 66 6.07 -12.88 8.93
N MET A 67 6.43 -12.09 9.93
CA MET A 67 7.68 -11.32 9.93
C MET A 67 8.23 -11.07 11.33
N SER A 68 9.53 -10.78 11.41
CA SER A 68 10.19 -10.43 12.67
C SER A 68 9.70 -9.07 13.20
N ASP A 69 9.90 -8.79 14.49
CA ASP A 69 9.60 -7.47 15.06
C ASP A 69 10.36 -6.35 14.34
N ARG A 70 11.59 -6.61 13.89
CA ARG A 70 12.38 -5.65 13.10
C ARG A 70 11.73 -5.37 11.75
N ASP A 71 11.41 -6.42 11.00
CA ASP A 71 10.75 -6.30 9.69
C ASP A 71 9.44 -5.51 9.82
N LEU A 72 8.68 -5.76 10.89
CA LEU A 72 7.42 -5.07 11.18
C LEU A 72 7.65 -3.58 11.43
N VAL A 73 8.61 -3.23 12.29
CA VAL A 73 8.95 -1.82 12.57
C VAL A 73 9.42 -1.11 11.32
N GLU A 74 10.27 -1.74 10.51
CA GLU A 74 10.74 -1.17 9.24
C GLU A 74 9.59 -0.97 8.25
N THR A 75 8.68 -1.94 8.12
CA THR A 75 7.50 -1.87 7.26
C THR A 75 6.57 -0.72 7.68
N VAL A 76 6.23 -0.62 8.96
CA VAL A 76 5.42 0.47 9.54
C VAL A 76 6.09 1.82 9.29
N SER A 77 7.40 1.91 9.48
CA SER A 77 8.16 3.14 9.27
C SER A 77 8.12 3.61 7.81
N VAL A 78 8.22 2.69 6.85
CA VAL A 78 8.09 3.00 5.42
C VAL A 78 6.69 3.51 5.10
N ILE A 79 5.64 2.80 5.54
CA ILE A 79 4.25 3.21 5.30
C ILE A 79 3.98 4.59 5.90
N ALA A 80 4.35 4.80 7.17
CA ALA A 80 4.18 6.08 7.87
C ALA A 80 4.92 7.23 7.18
N SER A 81 6.13 6.98 6.67
CA SER A 81 6.91 7.98 5.93
C SER A 81 6.23 8.41 4.65
N TYR A 82 5.70 7.48 3.85
CA TYR A 82 4.94 7.82 2.64
C TYR A 82 3.62 8.54 2.95
N ASN A 83 2.96 8.15 4.03
CA ASN A 83 1.75 8.83 4.52
C ASN A 83 2.06 10.27 4.97
N CYS A 84 3.22 10.51 5.56
CA CYS A 84 3.70 11.84 5.92
C CYS A 84 4.01 12.67 4.65
N VAL A 85 4.87 12.17 3.77
CA VAL A 85 5.27 12.85 2.52
C VAL A 85 4.05 13.19 1.67
N SER A 86 3.08 12.28 1.55
CA SER A 86 1.85 12.54 0.79
C SER A 86 1.07 13.75 1.32
N ARG A 87 1.00 13.91 2.65
CA ARG A 87 0.35 15.08 3.27
C ARG A 87 1.10 16.38 2.96
N PHE A 88 2.45 16.36 2.94
CA PHE A 88 3.24 17.51 2.52
C PHE A 88 3.02 17.87 1.05
N LEU A 89 3.11 16.89 0.15
CA LEU A 89 2.96 17.13 -1.29
C LEU A 89 1.58 17.67 -1.66
N VAL A 90 0.52 17.10 -1.06
CA VAL A 90 -0.85 17.55 -1.29
C VAL A 90 -1.07 18.95 -0.67
N ALA A 91 -0.63 19.19 0.57
CA ALA A 91 -0.87 20.47 1.25
C ALA A 91 -0.10 21.64 0.63
N LEU A 92 1.08 21.38 0.05
CA LEU A 92 1.93 22.40 -0.57
C LEU A 92 1.71 22.54 -2.09
N ASP A 93 0.75 21.80 -2.65
CA ASP A 93 0.50 21.72 -4.09
C ASP A 93 1.75 21.34 -4.91
N VAL A 94 2.59 20.45 -4.37
CA VAL A 94 3.84 20.02 -4.99
C VAL A 94 3.62 18.72 -5.77
N GLY A 95 3.32 18.84 -7.06
CA GLY A 95 3.28 17.70 -7.99
C GLY A 95 2.41 17.93 -9.22
N GLU A 96 2.75 17.30 -10.36
CA GLU A 96 2.04 17.42 -11.65
C GLU A 96 0.57 16.92 -11.66
N ARG A 97 0.00 16.55 -10.51
CA ARG A 97 -1.27 15.79 -10.42
C ARG A 97 -2.27 16.24 -9.34
N ASN A 98 -2.05 17.35 -8.64
CA ASN A 98 -2.98 17.78 -7.58
C ASN A 98 -4.39 18.14 -8.10
N HIS A 99 -4.56 18.28 -9.43
CA HIS A 99 -5.84 18.51 -10.09
C HIS A 99 -6.30 17.36 -11.01
N THR A 100 -5.60 16.23 -11.09
CA THR A 100 -6.05 15.09 -11.92
C THR A 100 -6.79 14.07 -11.06
N THR A 101 -8.11 13.98 -11.23
CA THR A 101 -8.90 12.84 -10.75
C THR A 101 -8.48 11.55 -11.45
N PRO A 102 -8.62 10.37 -10.82
CA PRO A 102 -8.23 9.07 -11.40
C PRO A 102 -8.93 8.69 -12.72
N GLU A 103 -9.98 9.43 -13.12
CA GLU A 103 -10.84 9.11 -14.27
C GLU A 103 -10.26 9.49 -15.64
N SER A 104 -9.10 10.16 -15.72
CA SER A 104 -8.60 10.69 -16.99
C SER A 104 -7.66 9.75 -17.76
N ILE A 105 -7.95 8.46 -17.83
CA ILE A 105 -7.27 7.55 -18.78
C ILE A 105 -8.28 6.58 -19.39
N SER A 106 -8.90 7.03 -20.48
CA SER A 106 -9.50 6.21 -21.54
C SER A 106 -8.41 5.65 -22.45
#